data_AF-A0A699GFL8-F1
#
_entry.id   AF-A0A699GFL8-F1
#
_cell.length_a   1.000
_cell.length_b   1.000
_cell.length_c   1.000
_cell.angle_alpha   90.00
_cell.angle_beta   90.00
_cell.angle_gamma   90.00
#
_symmetry.space_group_name_H-M   'P 1'
#
loop_
_entity.id
_entity.type
_entity.pdbx_description
1 polymer ?
#
loop_
_entity_poly.entity_id
_entity_poly.type
_entity_poly.pdbx_seq_one_letter_code
_entity_poly.pdbx_strand_id
1 'polypeptide(L)'
;MASSCFSLNVTPTLVLDEIIALSGETEIPKVIKIFFEQQIAEEKSFTKYIRDKIADVKVSLIRVRTPIREMERKSDKDAWKYAINCFKETKDMLKLKLSRLTQLVDENFDGVKELKVHSAIMDLCE
;
A
#
# COMPACT_ATOMS: atom_id res chain seq x y z
N MET A 1 -42.36 5.36 47.50
CA MET A 1 -41.63 4.99 46.26
C MET A 1 -42.58 5.13 45.09
N ALA A 2 -42.25 5.99 44.12
CA ALA A 2 -42.84 5.99 42.79
C ALA A 2 -41.70 6.36 41.83
N SER A 3 -41.18 5.36 41.13
CA SER A 3 -40.21 5.51 40.05
C SER A 3 -40.99 5.87 38.80
N SER A 4 -40.89 7.12 38.31
CA SER A 4 -41.44 7.48 37.01
C SER A 4 -40.36 7.31 35.95
N CYS A 5 -40.52 6.25 35.16
CA CYS A 5 -39.75 6.01 33.94
C CYS A 5 -39.94 7.17 32.95
N PHE A 6 -38.86 7.86 32.61
CA PHE A 6 -38.82 8.67 31.38
C PHE A 6 -38.51 7.73 30.20
N SER A 7 -39.56 7.23 29.56
CA SER A 7 -39.46 6.66 28.22
C SER A 7 -39.22 7.83 27.26
N LEU A 8 -37.96 8.11 26.96
CA LEU A 8 -37.60 9.03 25.88
C LEU A 8 -38.01 8.37 24.55
N ASN A 9 -39.18 8.73 24.05
CA ASN A 9 -39.58 8.47 22.67
C ASN A 9 -38.78 9.40 21.75
N VAL A 10 -37.47 9.15 21.63
CA VAL A 10 -36.64 9.89 20.68
C VAL A 10 -36.93 9.33 19.29
N THR A 11 -37.57 10.14 18.47
CA THR A 11 -37.76 9.82 17.05
C THR A 11 -36.36 9.73 16.42
N PRO A 12 -36.00 8.64 15.71
CA PRO A 12 -34.64 8.44 15.19
C PRO A 12 -34.11 9.61 14.35
N THR A 13 -35.01 10.35 13.71
CA THR A 13 -34.72 11.54 12.91
C THR A 13 -34.09 12.66 13.74
N LEU A 14 -34.57 12.92 14.96
CA LEU A 14 -34.04 13.99 15.81
C LEU A 14 -32.60 13.72 16.28
N VAL A 15 -32.24 12.45 16.51
CA VAL A 15 -30.86 12.06 16.88
C VAL A 15 -29.90 12.25 15.71
N LEU A 16 -30.33 11.92 14.49
CA LEU A 16 -29.53 12.11 13.29
C LEU A 16 -29.33 13.60 12.99
N ASP A 17 -30.38 14.42 13.12
CA ASP A 17 -30.29 15.86 12.91
C ASP A 17 -29.39 16.54 13.96
N GLU A 18 -29.40 16.07 15.20
CA GLU A 18 -28.55 16.59 16.30
C GLU A 18 -27.08 16.14 16.15
N ILE A 19 -26.81 14.93 15.64
CA ILE A 19 -25.47 14.48 15.26
C ILE A 19 -24.95 15.25 14.05
N ILE A 20 -25.80 15.54 13.05
CA ILE A 20 -25.45 16.35 11.87
C ILE A 20 -25.14 17.79 12.30
N ALA A 21 -25.96 18.39 13.18
CA ALA A 21 -25.71 19.72 13.73
C ALA A 21 -24.42 19.79 14.56
N LEU A 22 -24.15 18.79 15.41
CA LEU A 22 -22.89 18.70 16.15
C LEU A 22 -21.68 18.46 15.24
N SER A 23 -21.86 17.74 14.12
CA SER A 23 -20.78 17.52 13.14
C SER A 23 -20.46 18.78 12.33
N GLY A 24 -21.49 19.55 11.94
CA GLY A 24 -21.35 20.82 11.20
C GLY A 24 -20.73 21.96 12.02
N GLU A 25 -20.76 21.87 13.36
CA GLU A 25 -20.11 22.84 14.26
C GLU A 25 -18.62 22.54 14.51
N THR A 26 -18.10 21.40 14.07
CA THR A 26 -16.74 20.96 14.43
C THR A 26 -15.76 21.03 13.27
N GLU A 27 -14.55 21.54 13.50
CA GLU A 27 -13.43 21.44 12.54
C GLU A 27 -12.91 19.99 12.38
N ILE A 28 -13.51 19.02 13.07
CA ILE A 28 -13.04 17.63 13.14
C ILE A 28 -13.03 16.95 11.76
N PRO A 29 -14.09 17.00 10.92
CA PRO A 29 -14.03 16.42 9.58
C PRO A 29 -12.92 17.04 8.71
N LYS A 30 -12.71 18.36 8.82
CA LYS A 30 -11.64 19.09 8.13
C LYS A 30 -10.25 18.63 8.55
N VAL A 31 -10.02 18.51 9.86
CA VAL A 31 -8.75 18.04 10.41
C VAL A 31 -8.48 16.59 10.00
N ILE A 32 -9.48 15.70 10.07
CA ILE A 32 -9.37 14.30 9.65
C ILE A 32 -9.06 14.19 8.15
N LYS A 33 -9.71 15.02 7.32
CA LYS A 33 -9.43 15.10 5.88
C LYS A 33 -7.97 15.43 5.60
N ILE A 34 -7.40 16.43 6.29
CA ILE A 34 -5.98 16.80 6.14
C ILE A 34 -5.07 15.61 6.46
N PHE A 35 -5.38 14.83 7.51
CA PHE A 35 -4.63 13.60 7.82
C PHE A 35 -4.69 12.57 6.70
N PHE A 36 -5.87 12.30 6.13
CA PHE A 36 -5.99 11.38 5.00
C PHE A 36 -5.25 11.86 3.76
N GLU A 37 -5.33 13.15 3.43
CA GLU A 37 -4.62 13.73 2.30
C GLU A 37 -3.10 13.62 2.46
N GLN A 38 -2.58 13.88 3.67
CA GLN A 38 -1.17 13.70 3.98
C GLN A 38 -0.75 12.24 3.85
N GLN A 39 -1.51 11.30 4.42
CA GLN A 39 -1.22 9.88 4.32
C GLN A 39 -1.23 9.38 2.86
N ILE A 40 -2.18 9.85 2.05
CA ILE A 40 -2.22 9.56 0.60
C ILE A 40 -0.95 10.09 -0.10
N ALA A 41 -0.47 11.29 0.25
CA ALA A 41 0.74 11.86 -0.34
C ALA A 41 1.98 11.05 0.03
N GLU A 42 2.11 10.66 1.30
CA GLU A 42 3.19 9.81 1.80
C GLU A 42 3.18 8.45 1.11
N GLU A 43 2.04 7.76 1.04
CA GLU A 43 1.89 6.46 0.37
C GLU A 43 2.21 6.52 -1.13
N LYS A 44 1.83 7.60 -1.83
CA LYS A 44 2.23 7.82 -3.23
C LYS A 44 3.75 7.96 -3.37
N SER A 45 4.39 8.69 -2.45
CA SER A 45 5.84 8.88 -2.46
C SER A 45 6.58 7.57 -2.20
N PHE A 46 6.08 6.76 -1.25
CA PHE A 46 6.62 5.44 -0.94
C PHE A 46 6.41 4.46 -2.10
N THR A 47 5.24 4.48 -2.74
CA THR A 47 4.97 3.71 -3.96
C THR A 47 5.96 4.05 -5.08
N LYS A 48 6.28 5.34 -5.28
CA LYS A 48 7.29 5.78 -6.24
C LYS A 48 8.66 5.18 -5.90
N TYR A 49 9.07 5.28 -4.63
CA TYR A 49 10.32 4.69 -4.16
C TYR A 49 10.41 3.17 -4.42
N ILE A 50 9.34 2.42 -4.15
CA ILE A 50 9.32 0.98 -4.42
C ILE A 50 9.45 0.69 -5.92
N ARG A 51 8.77 1.47 -6.78
CA ARG A 51 8.89 1.33 -8.25
C ARG A 51 10.31 1.56 -8.74
N ASP A 52 11.02 2.53 -8.19
CA ASP A 52 12.43 2.76 -8.50
C ASP A 52 13.28 1.54 -8.09
N LYS A 53 13.04 0.96 -6.91
CA LYS A 53 13.70 -0.29 -6.49
C LYS A 53 13.36 -1.49 -7.38
N ILE A 54 12.13 -1.58 -7.88
CA ILE A 54 11.75 -2.60 -8.86
C ILE A 54 12.58 -2.45 -10.14
N ALA A 55 12.77 -1.22 -10.63
CA ALA A 55 13.61 -0.96 -11.80
C ALA A 55 15.07 -1.40 -11.56
N ASP A 56 15.65 -1.05 -10.41
CA ASP A 56 17.01 -1.47 -10.02
C ASP A 56 17.16 -3.00 -10.00
N VAL A 57 16.17 -3.71 -9.42
CA VAL A 57 16.18 -5.17 -9.35
C VAL A 57 16.05 -5.79 -10.74
N LYS A 58 15.22 -5.22 -11.63
CA LYS A 58 15.10 -5.67 -13.02
C LYS A 58 16.43 -5.53 -13.78
N VAL A 59 17.12 -4.41 -13.61
CA VAL A 59 18.46 -4.20 -14.19
C VAL A 59 19.45 -5.24 -13.66
N SER A 60 19.47 -5.46 -12.35
CA SER A 60 20.32 -6.47 -11.71
C SER A 60 20.04 -7.88 -12.24
N LEU A 61 18.77 -8.23 -12.44
CA LEU A 61 18.36 -9.52 -12.99
C LEU A 61 18.86 -9.72 -14.43
N ILE A 62 18.80 -8.68 -15.27
CA ILE A 62 19.37 -8.71 -16.63
C ILE A 62 20.88 -8.94 -16.56
N ARG A 63 21.58 -8.21 -15.67
CA ARG A 63 23.02 -8.32 -15.50
C ARG A 63 23.47 -9.71 -15.07
N VAL A 64 22.70 -10.40 -14.22
CA VAL A 64 22.99 -11.80 -13.80
C VAL A 64 22.68 -12.82 -14.90
N ARG A 65 21.68 -12.58 -15.75
CA ARG A 65 21.31 -13.51 -16.83
C ARG A 65 22.38 -13.66 -17.90
N THR A 66 23.14 -12.60 -18.19
CA THR A 66 24.14 -12.60 -19.26
C THR A 66 25.31 -13.55 -18.96
N PRO A 67 26.01 -13.45 -17.80
CA PRO A 67 27.06 -14.40 -17.43
C PRO A 67 26.60 -15.85 -17.37
N ILE A 68 25.38 -16.12 -16.86
CA ILE A 68 24.82 -17.49 -16.84
C ILE A 68 24.79 -18.07 -18.26
N ARG A 69 24.25 -17.32 -19.23
CA ARG A 69 24.15 -17.77 -20.62
C ARG A 69 25.51 -17.95 -21.28
N GLU A 70 26.46 -17.07 -20.98
CA GLU A 70 27.83 -17.19 -21.51
C GLU A 70 28.54 -18.43 -20.97
N MET A 71 28.43 -18.68 -19.66
CA MET A 71 29.02 -19.84 -19.01
C MET A 71 28.34 -21.16 -19.46
N GLU A 72 27.02 -21.17 -19.62
CA GLU A 72 26.28 -22.34 -20.12
C GLU A 72 26.66 -22.74 -21.56
N ARG A 73 27.21 -21.80 -22.34
CA ARG A 73 27.71 -22.04 -23.71
C ARG A 73 29.16 -22.54 -23.75
N LYS A 74 29.91 -22.49 -22.64
CA LYS A 74 31.29 -23.01 -22.60
C LYS A 74 31.27 -24.55 -22.64
N SER A 75 32.29 -25.13 -23.26
CA SER A 75 32.42 -26.60 -23.41
C SER A 75 32.69 -27.30 -22.09
N ASP A 76 33.49 -26.69 -21.22
CA ASP A 76 33.84 -27.23 -19.90
C ASP A 76 32.79 -26.84 -18.85
N LYS A 77 31.66 -27.55 -18.85
CA LYS A 77 30.56 -27.27 -17.92
C LYS A 77 30.91 -27.59 -16.47
N ASP A 78 31.83 -28.53 -16.23
CA ASP A 78 32.20 -28.95 -14.88
C ASP A 78 33.06 -27.89 -14.19
N ALA A 79 33.99 -27.26 -14.91
CA ALA A 79 34.76 -26.13 -14.37
C ALA A 79 33.88 -24.93 -13.97
N TRP A 80 32.78 -24.68 -14.70
CA TRP A 80 31.88 -23.56 -14.44
C TRP A 80 30.66 -23.91 -13.57
N LYS A 81 30.45 -25.18 -13.25
CA LYS A 81 29.23 -25.67 -12.57
C LYS A 81 28.94 -24.92 -11.28
N TYR A 82 29.95 -24.74 -10.44
CA TYR A 82 29.81 -24.01 -9.18
C TYR A 82 29.41 -22.55 -9.40
N ALA A 83 30.12 -21.83 -10.28
CA ALA A 83 29.82 -20.43 -10.59
C ALA A 83 28.40 -20.25 -11.17
N ILE A 84 28.00 -21.13 -12.11
CA ILE A 84 26.66 -21.13 -12.69
C ILE A 84 25.59 -21.31 -11.60
N ASN A 85 25.81 -22.22 -10.65
CA ASN A 85 24.89 -22.45 -9.55
C ASN A 85 24.77 -21.20 -8.64
N CYS A 86 25.88 -20.57 -8.27
CA CYS A 86 25.86 -19.32 -7.49
C CYS A 86 25.09 -18.20 -8.21
N PHE A 87 25.25 -18.06 -9.52
CA PHE A 87 24.48 -17.08 -10.29
C PHE A 87 22.99 -17.45 -10.39
N LYS A 88 22.64 -18.75 -10.47
CA LYS A 88 21.24 -19.20 -10.46
C LYS A 88 20.57 -18.89 -9.13
N GLU A 89 21.23 -19.15 -8.01
CA GLU A 89 20.75 -18.77 -6.68
C GLU A 89 20.53 -17.26 -6.56
N THR A 90 21.50 -16.47 -7.02
CA THR A 90 21.39 -15.00 -7.03
C THR A 90 20.19 -14.54 -7.89
N LYS A 91 20.02 -15.12 -9.07
CA LYS A 91 18.88 -14.83 -9.96
C LYS A 91 17.54 -15.15 -9.30
N ASP A 92 17.44 -16.28 -8.60
CA ASP A 92 16.20 -16.70 -7.95
C ASP A 92 15.89 -15.85 -6.71
N MET A 93 16.90 -15.45 -5.95
CA MET A 93 16.77 -14.43 -4.89
C MET A 93 16.27 -13.09 -5.45
N LEU A 94 16.82 -12.62 -6.58
CA LEU A 94 16.38 -11.38 -7.22
C LEU A 94 14.93 -11.47 -7.73
N LYS A 95 14.51 -12.63 -8.27
CA LYS A 95 13.11 -12.86 -8.65
C LYS A 95 12.17 -12.82 -7.46
N LEU A 96 12.55 -13.45 -6.34
CA LEU A 96 11.76 -13.42 -5.11
C LEU A 96 11.62 -11.98 -4.60
N LYS A 97 12.71 -11.23 -4.57
CA LYS A 97 12.69 -9.80 -4.21
C LYS A 97 11.79 -8.98 -5.13
N LEU A 98 11.87 -9.21 -6.44
CA LEU A 98 11.01 -8.55 -7.43
C LEU A 98 9.53 -8.85 -7.18
N SER A 99 9.19 -10.11 -6.90
CA SER A 99 7.82 -10.52 -6.59
C SER A 99 7.29 -9.80 -5.35
N ARG A 100 8.07 -9.76 -4.26
CA ARG A 100 7.67 -9.10 -3.01
C ARG A 100 7.50 -7.59 -3.19
N LEU A 101 8.41 -6.93 -3.90
CA LEU A 101 8.29 -5.50 -4.18
C LEU A 101 7.07 -5.20 -5.05
N THR A 102 6.75 -6.06 -6.01
CA THR A 102 5.55 -5.89 -6.86
C THR A 102 4.28 -6.03 -6.03
N GLN A 103 4.20 -7.07 -5.19
CA GLN A 103 3.09 -7.25 -4.27
C GLN A 103 2.90 -6.04 -3.34
N LEU A 104 3.99 -5.50 -2.79
CA LEU A 104 3.94 -4.32 -1.93
C LEU A 104 3.41 -3.08 -2.66
N VAL A 105 3.69 -2.92 -3.95
CA VAL A 105 3.09 -1.83 -4.76
C VAL A 105 1.59 -2.02 -4.91
N ASP A 106 1.13 -3.25 -5.12
CA ASP A 106 -0.29 -3.56 -5.28
C ASP A 106 -1.06 -3.33 -3.97
N GLU A 107 -0.51 -3.80 -2.84
CA GLU A 107 -1.07 -3.57 -1.49
C GLU A 107 -1.17 -2.07 -1.18
N ASN A 108 -0.12 -1.30 -1.42
CA ASN A 108 -0.15 0.16 -1.22
C ASN A 108 -1.15 0.85 -2.15
N PHE A 109 -1.30 0.38 -3.39
CA PHE A 109 -2.24 0.96 -4.32
C PHE A 109 -3.70 0.80 -3.85
N ASP A 110 -4.04 -0.37 -3.29
CA ASP A 110 -5.36 -0.62 -2.73
C ASP A 110 -5.58 0.19 -1.45
N GLY A 111 -4.59 0.29 -0.56
CA GLY A 111 -4.65 1.17 0.62
C GLY A 111 -4.87 2.65 0.25
N VAL A 112 -4.19 3.16 -0.79
CA VAL A 112 -4.40 4.53 -1.28
C VAL A 112 -5.81 4.75 -1.84
N LYS A 113 -6.42 3.74 -2.47
CA LYS A 113 -7.82 3.85 -2.92
C LYS A 113 -8.77 3.97 -1.74
N GLU A 114 -8.58 3.16 -0.71
CA GLU A 114 -9.40 3.18 0.51
C GLU A 114 -9.31 4.54 1.21
N LEU A 115 -8.10 5.06 1.42
CA LEU A 115 -7.89 6.39 2.00
C LEU A 115 -8.58 7.51 1.19
N LYS A 116 -8.58 7.41 -0.14
CA LYS A 116 -9.29 8.38 -1.00
C LYS A 116 -10.80 8.33 -0.80
N VAL A 117 -11.36 7.13 -0.62
CA VAL A 117 -12.80 6.98 -0.32
C VAL A 117 -13.10 7.63 1.04
N HIS A 118 -12.29 7.36 2.07
CA HIS A 118 -12.46 7.98 3.38
C HIS A 118 -12.35 9.51 3.33
N SER A 119 -11.36 10.04 2.61
CA SER A 119 -11.23 11.49 2.38
C SER A 119 -12.47 12.08 1.70
N ALA A 120 -13.02 11.40 0.68
CA ALA A 120 -14.22 11.87 -0.02
C ALA A 120 -15.49 11.80 0.85
N ILE A 121 -15.57 10.86 1.79
CA ILE A 121 -16.68 10.82 2.77
C ILE A 121 -16.62 12.05 3.67
N MET A 122 -15.44 12.52 4.06
CA MET A 122 -15.31 13.74 4.87
C MET A 122 -15.87 14.98 4.16
N ASP A 123 -15.79 15.05 2.82
CA ASP A 123 -16.38 16.13 2.02
C ASP A 123 -17.92 16.15 2.04
N LEU A 124 -18.55 15.01 2.36
CA LEU A 124 -20.01 14.89 2.49
C LEU A 124 -20.50 15.19 3.90
N CYS A 125 -19.58 15.35 4.86
CA CYS A 125 -19.88 15.68 6.25
C CYS A 125 -19.71 17.18 6.56
N GLU A 126 -19.35 17.99 5.56
CA GLU A 126 -19.36 19.47 5.62
C GLU A 126 -20.73 20.04 5.23
#